data_AF-A0A136LWX6-F1
#
_entry.id   AF-A0A136LWX6-F1
#
_cell.length_a   1.000
_cell.length_b   1.000
_cell.length_c   1.000
_cell.angle_alpha   90.00
_cell.angle_beta   90.00
_cell.angle_gamma   90.00
#
_symmetry.space_group_name_H-M   'P 1'
#
loop_
_entity.id
_entity.type
_entity.pdbx_description
1 polymer ?
#
loop_
_entity_poly.entity_id
_entity_poly.type
_entity_poly.pdbx_seq_one_letter_code
_entity_poly.pdbx_strand_id
1 'polypeptide(L)'
;MSKNLQQQKTNAGDIIKEEVDIVKNINADYVSKYGFADTYKSMLDIGKGLNEDIIRRISALKGEDEWMLKRRLEGYKWFLEKPMPTWGADLSGIDFDNIHYFVRATDRGAQTWDDVPPEIKETFDKLGIPEAERKFLAGVATQYESEVVYHNLHEKFNKLGVVFLDTDTAYKEYPDLFHEHFGKVIPASDNKFAALNTATWSGGSFIYVPKGVKVDIPLQAYFRINAQNMGQFERTLIIADEGSDIHYIEGCTAPIYSSDSLHSAVVEIVVKRAARVRYTTIQNWSSNVYNLVTKRATVRGRGVMEWIDCNLGSKVTMKYPSVYLLEPEAHGEVLSIALAQEGQHQDAGAKIIHRAPRTSSLIQSKSICKDGGRTSYRGLLKIADGAKGSKSKVICDALILDNESQTDTYPFNVIDEKRRDSGARSIGFKSKRRAAVLLDESRSVRGGGVVSDRVRIYRADRQRTSDGIRHGTERFTSDEHGRQRRLISKTYYCLR
;
A
#
# COMPACT_ATOMS: atom_id res chain seq x y z
N MET A 1 -47.09 10.77 -28.35
CA MET A 1 -45.79 11.34 -27.95
C MET A 1 -45.60 11.47 -26.43
N SER A 2 -46.63 11.72 -25.61
CA SER A 2 -46.45 11.88 -24.14
C SER A 2 -46.05 10.60 -23.38
N LYS A 3 -46.59 9.42 -23.76
CA LYS A 3 -46.28 8.15 -23.07
C LYS A 3 -44.80 7.71 -23.16
N ASN A 4 -44.14 7.92 -24.30
CA ASN A 4 -42.72 7.59 -24.49
C ASN A 4 -41.78 8.52 -23.70
N LEU A 5 -42.15 9.78 -23.51
CA LEU A 5 -41.41 10.74 -22.69
C LEU A 5 -41.54 10.45 -21.18
N GLN A 6 -42.68 9.91 -20.76
CA GLN A 6 -42.92 9.53 -19.36
C GLN A 6 -42.16 8.25 -18.99
N GLN A 7 -42.12 7.27 -19.91
CA GLN A 7 -41.42 6.00 -19.73
C GLN A 7 -39.90 6.13 -19.79
N GLN A 8 -39.37 7.05 -20.62
CA GLN A 8 -37.94 7.40 -20.62
C GLN A 8 -37.50 8.17 -19.36
N LYS A 9 -38.39 8.98 -18.77
CA LYS A 9 -38.12 9.69 -17.51
C LYS A 9 -38.13 8.76 -16.29
N THR A 10 -39.01 7.76 -16.23
CA THR A 10 -39.00 6.73 -15.18
C THR A 10 -37.73 5.88 -15.26
N ASN A 11 -37.38 5.35 -16.44
CA ASN A 11 -36.16 4.54 -16.59
C ASN A 11 -34.88 5.32 -16.26
N ALA A 12 -34.82 6.62 -16.56
CA ALA A 12 -33.70 7.47 -16.18
C ALA A 12 -33.66 7.77 -14.68
N GLY A 13 -34.81 7.99 -14.04
CA GLY A 13 -34.90 8.18 -12.60
C GLY A 13 -34.51 6.91 -11.81
N ASP A 14 -34.83 5.74 -12.36
CA ASP A 14 -34.46 4.45 -11.78
C ASP A 14 -32.96 4.17 -11.93
N ILE A 15 -32.35 4.48 -13.09
CA ILE A 15 -30.88 4.39 -13.28
C ILE A 15 -30.13 5.35 -12.35
N ILE A 16 -30.60 6.59 -12.19
CA ILE A 16 -29.96 7.56 -11.28
C ILE A 16 -30.09 7.09 -9.82
N LYS A 17 -31.23 6.52 -9.43
CA LYS A 17 -31.38 5.91 -8.10
C LYS A 17 -30.43 4.74 -7.92
N GLU A 18 -30.34 3.85 -8.90
CA GLU A 18 -29.46 2.68 -8.87
C GLU A 18 -27.97 3.08 -8.78
N GLU A 19 -27.52 4.09 -9.54
CA GLU A 19 -26.15 4.61 -9.48
C GLU A 19 -25.86 5.34 -8.15
N VAL A 20 -26.79 6.15 -7.64
CA VAL A 20 -26.68 6.80 -6.32
C VAL A 20 -26.67 5.77 -5.19
N ASP A 21 -27.49 4.72 -5.29
CA ASP A 21 -27.52 3.62 -4.35
C ASP A 21 -26.22 2.82 -4.39
N ILE A 22 -25.64 2.59 -5.57
CA ILE A 22 -24.29 1.97 -5.69
C ILE A 22 -23.25 2.83 -4.95
N VAL A 23 -23.22 4.15 -5.19
CA VAL A 23 -22.24 5.07 -4.56
C VAL A 23 -22.42 5.14 -3.04
N LYS A 24 -23.66 5.24 -2.56
CA LYS A 24 -23.97 5.22 -1.12
C LYS A 24 -23.51 3.92 -0.48
N ASN A 25 -23.74 2.80 -1.16
CA ASN A 25 -23.45 1.47 -0.64
C ASN A 25 -22.00 1.00 -0.87
N ILE A 26 -21.10 1.83 -1.41
CA ILE A 26 -19.68 1.48 -1.53
C ILE A 26 -19.13 1.17 -0.13
N ASN A 27 -18.67 -0.07 0.07
CA ASN A 27 -18.15 -0.61 1.32
C ASN A 27 -19.18 -0.69 2.46
N ALA A 28 -20.49 -0.50 2.20
CA ALA A 28 -21.54 -0.56 3.23
C ALA A 28 -21.76 -1.98 3.77
N ASP A 29 -21.35 -3.01 3.02
CA ASP A 29 -21.39 -4.41 3.41
C ASP A 29 -20.12 -4.87 4.16
N TYR A 30 -19.18 -3.96 4.46
CA TYR A 30 -17.96 -4.33 5.17
C TYR A 30 -18.26 -4.99 6.52
N VAL A 31 -19.17 -4.40 7.30
CA VAL A 31 -19.55 -4.90 8.62
C VAL A 31 -20.04 -6.35 8.54
N SER A 32 -20.90 -6.64 7.57
CA SER A 32 -21.49 -7.98 7.41
C SER A 32 -20.53 -8.99 6.79
N LYS A 33 -19.64 -8.56 5.88
CA LYS A 33 -18.68 -9.46 5.20
C LYS A 33 -17.40 -9.71 5.97
N TYR A 34 -16.86 -8.71 6.66
CA TYR A 34 -15.51 -8.75 7.24
C TYR A 34 -15.45 -8.30 8.70
N GLY A 35 -16.48 -7.62 9.20
CA GLY A 35 -16.49 -7.02 10.54
C GLY A 35 -16.63 -7.99 11.72
N PHE A 36 -16.80 -9.29 11.47
CA PHE A 36 -17.01 -10.29 12.51
C PHE A 36 -15.72 -10.63 13.26
N ALA A 37 -15.83 -10.75 14.58
CA ALA A 37 -14.78 -11.16 15.50
C ALA A 37 -14.97 -12.62 15.90
N ASP A 38 -13.89 -13.40 15.96
CA ASP A 38 -13.96 -14.74 16.52
C ASP A 38 -13.87 -14.72 18.05
N THR A 39 -14.46 -15.72 18.70
CA THR A 39 -14.40 -15.90 20.17
C THR A 39 -13.10 -16.55 20.66
N TYR A 40 -12.12 -16.71 19.76
CA TYR A 40 -10.86 -17.39 20.04
C TYR A 40 -10.05 -16.67 21.14
N LYS A 41 -9.67 -17.40 22.19
CA LYS A 41 -8.77 -16.89 23.24
C LYS A 41 -7.33 -17.14 22.83
N SER A 42 -6.54 -16.07 22.73
CA SER A 42 -5.09 -16.14 22.49
C SER A 42 -4.41 -17.10 23.47
N MET A 43 -3.54 -17.96 22.93
CA MET A 43 -2.81 -18.94 23.73
C MET A 43 -1.67 -18.29 24.53
N LEU A 44 -0.99 -17.31 23.93
CA LEU A 44 0.05 -16.53 24.61
C LEU A 44 -0.05 -15.06 24.25
N ASP A 45 -0.02 -14.23 25.27
CA ASP A 45 0.08 -12.78 25.20
C ASP A 45 1.17 -12.35 26.18
N ILE A 46 2.19 -11.66 25.68
CA ILE A 46 3.34 -11.24 26.50
C ILE A 46 3.11 -9.91 27.22
N GLY A 47 1.93 -9.30 27.04
CA GLY A 47 1.52 -8.04 27.65
C GLY A 47 1.59 -6.84 26.69
N LYS A 48 1.20 -5.69 27.22
CA LYS A 48 1.18 -4.41 26.51
C LYS A 48 2.47 -3.61 26.72
N GLY A 49 2.71 -2.70 25.78
CA GLY A 49 3.78 -1.71 25.84
C GLY A 49 5.10 -2.21 25.29
N LEU A 50 5.95 -1.27 24.91
CA LEU A 50 7.21 -1.56 24.22
C LEU A 50 8.41 -1.26 25.11
N ASN A 51 9.10 -2.33 25.51
CA ASN A 51 10.37 -2.23 26.23
C ASN A 51 11.36 -3.31 25.77
N GLU A 52 12.60 -3.19 26.25
CA GLU A 52 13.67 -4.13 25.91
C GLU A 52 13.34 -5.58 26.31
N ASP A 53 12.68 -5.79 27.46
CA ASP A 53 12.30 -7.12 27.94
C ASP A 53 11.30 -7.79 27.00
N ILE A 54 10.31 -7.04 26.51
CA ILE A 54 9.35 -7.51 25.50
C ILE A 54 10.07 -7.97 24.23
N ILE A 55 11.05 -7.19 23.76
CA ILE A 55 11.83 -7.55 22.56
C ILE A 55 12.65 -8.81 22.77
N ARG A 56 13.33 -8.93 23.92
CA ARG A 56 14.08 -10.14 24.30
C ARG A 56 13.16 -11.35 24.41
N ARG A 57 11.95 -11.19 24.97
CA ARG A 57 10.94 -12.25 25.05
C ARG A 57 10.44 -12.68 23.67
N ILE A 58 10.16 -11.76 22.76
CA ILE A 58 9.78 -12.08 21.37
C ILE A 58 10.88 -12.94 20.73
N SER A 59 12.13 -12.49 20.84
CA SER A 59 13.28 -13.19 20.24
C SER A 59 13.46 -14.60 20.82
N ALA A 60 13.35 -14.74 22.14
CA ALA A 60 13.41 -16.04 22.82
C ALA A 60 12.26 -16.98 22.41
N LEU A 61 11.02 -16.47 22.31
CA LEU A 61 9.84 -17.25 21.90
C LEU A 61 9.90 -17.74 20.46
N LYS A 62 10.64 -17.03 19.60
CA LYS A 62 10.87 -17.39 18.19
C LYS A 62 12.09 -18.30 18.01
N GLY A 63 12.87 -18.49 19.07
CA GLY A 63 14.10 -19.31 19.05
C GLY A 63 15.18 -18.69 18.18
N GLU A 64 15.31 -17.37 18.23
CA GLU A 64 16.27 -16.60 17.44
C GLU A 64 17.67 -16.56 18.08
N ASP A 65 18.70 -16.40 17.25
CA ASP A 65 20.08 -16.26 17.72
C ASP A 65 20.43 -14.80 18.11
N GLU A 66 21.68 -14.59 18.54
CA GLU A 66 22.18 -13.27 18.93
C GLU A 66 22.17 -12.24 17.78
N TRP A 67 22.33 -12.70 16.53
CA TRP A 67 22.35 -11.82 15.35
C TRP A 67 20.99 -11.16 15.12
N MET A 68 19.91 -11.92 15.28
CA MET A 68 18.55 -11.38 15.14
C MET A 68 18.15 -10.55 16.36
N LEU A 69 18.48 -11.01 17.57
CA LEU A 69 18.24 -10.25 18.80
C LEU A 69 18.89 -8.86 18.73
N LYS A 70 20.16 -8.79 18.30
CA LYS A 70 20.87 -7.52 18.13
C LYS A 70 20.17 -6.57 17.16
N ARG A 71 19.63 -7.09 16.05
CA ARG A 71 18.85 -6.28 15.10
C ARG A 71 17.55 -5.75 15.70
N ARG A 72 16.84 -6.58 16.46
CA ARG A 72 15.61 -6.16 17.13
C ARG A 72 15.88 -5.03 18.14
N LEU A 73 16.94 -5.18 18.95
CA LEU A 73 17.38 -4.16 19.90
C LEU A 73 17.83 -2.87 19.19
N GLU A 74 18.51 -2.98 18.04
CA GLU A 74 18.84 -1.82 17.21
C GLU A 74 17.57 -1.11 16.70
N GLY A 75 16.57 -1.87 16.24
CA GLY A 75 15.26 -1.34 15.85
C GLY A 75 14.59 -0.57 16.97
N TYR A 76 14.62 -1.10 18.18
CA TYR A 76 14.04 -0.45 19.36
C TYR A 76 14.76 0.84 19.72
N LYS A 77 16.10 0.82 19.72
CA LYS A 77 16.91 2.02 19.94
C LYS A 77 16.54 3.12 18.93
N TRP A 78 16.49 2.79 17.64
CA TRP A 78 16.08 3.74 16.60
C TRP A 78 14.65 4.24 16.78
N PHE A 79 13.74 3.39 17.24
CA PHE A 79 12.36 3.77 17.50
C PHE A 79 12.26 4.83 18.61
N LEU A 80 13.04 4.68 19.69
CA LEU A 80 13.10 5.66 20.79
C LEU A 80 13.73 6.98 20.35
N GLU A 81 14.81 6.94 19.56
CA GLU A 81 15.53 8.14 19.11
C GLU A 81 14.74 8.95 18.06
N LYS A 82 13.90 8.30 17.25
CA LYS A 82 13.18 8.97 16.17
C LYS A 82 11.90 9.65 16.66
N PRO A 83 11.69 10.94 16.34
CA PRO A 83 10.45 11.62 16.69
C PRO A 83 9.27 11.09 15.87
N MET A 84 8.06 11.26 16.39
CA MET A 84 6.85 11.05 15.60
C MET A 84 6.81 12.01 14.41
N PRO A 85 6.41 11.55 13.20
CA PRO A 85 6.24 12.44 12.06
C PRO A 85 5.24 13.56 12.37
N THR A 86 5.64 14.81 12.14
CA THR A 86 4.79 16.01 12.31
C THR A 86 4.13 16.43 10.99
N TRP A 87 4.10 15.53 10.00
CA TRP A 87 3.61 15.77 8.65
C TRP A 87 2.81 14.56 8.18
N GLY A 88 1.90 14.78 7.24
CA GLY A 88 1.01 13.74 6.74
C GLY A 88 -0.33 13.74 7.46
N ALA A 89 -0.81 12.56 7.84
CA ALA A 89 -1.99 12.40 8.67
C ALA A 89 -1.66 12.62 10.16
N ASP A 90 -2.69 12.85 10.98
CA ASP A 90 -2.53 12.96 12.42
C ASP A 90 -2.30 11.56 13.05
N LEU A 91 -1.20 11.43 13.79
CA LEU A 91 -0.77 10.20 14.45
C LEU A 91 -0.75 10.33 15.98
N SER A 92 -1.26 11.45 16.52
CA SER A 92 -1.24 11.73 17.96
C SER A 92 -2.09 10.76 18.79
N GLY A 93 -3.08 10.10 18.17
CA GLY A 93 -3.93 9.11 18.82
C GLY A 93 -3.28 7.74 19.05
N ILE A 94 -2.05 7.51 18.59
CA ILE A 94 -1.37 6.23 18.78
C ILE A 94 -0.77 6.18 20.19
N ASP A 95 -1.29 5.27 21.01
CA ASP A 95 -0.75 4.93 22.32
C ASP A 95 0.09 3.64 22.23
N PHE A 96 1.41 3.79 22.16
CA PHE A 96 2.33 2.66 22.05
C PHE A 96 2.39 1.82 23.33
N ASP A 97 2.05 2.38 24.50
CA ASP A 97 2.09 1.66 25.77
C ASP A 97 0.88 0.72 25.92
N ASN A 98 -0.18 0.96 25.13
CA ASN A 98 -1.41 0.18 25.16
C ASN A 98 -1.52 -0.87 24.03
N ILE A 99 -0.46 -1.08 23.26
CA ILE A 99 -0.43 -2.05 22.15
C ILE A 99 0.13 -3.39 22.62
N HIS A 100 -0.50 -4.49 22.18
CA HIS A 100 0.11 -5.82 22.24
C HIS A 100 1.04 -6.02 21.05
N TYR A 101 2.32 -6.30 21.32
CA TYR A 101 3.35 -6.43 20.29
C TYR A 101 3.57 -7.86 19.81
N PHE A 102 3.08 -8.84 20.58
CA PHE A 102 3.16 -10.25 20.23
C PHE A 102 2.03 -11.02 20.90
N VAL A 103 1.17 -11.59 20.07
CA VAL A 103 0.09 -12.49 20.47
C VAL A 103 0.15 -13.73 19.57
N ARG A 104 0.24 -14.90 20.18
CA ARG A 104 0.27 -16.19 19.48
C ARG A 104 -1.08 -16.86 19.56
N ALA A 105 -1.61 -17.20 18.38
CA ALA A 105 -2.89 -17.86 18.23
C ALA A 105 -2.77 -19.39 18.21
N THR A 106 -1.62 -19.98 17.89
CA THR A 106 -1.45 -21.45 17.87
C THR A 106 -0.04 -21.86 18.30
N ASP A 107 0.13 -23.06 18.85
CA ASP A 107 1.46 -23.60 19.21
C ASP A 107 2.33 -23.97 17.99
N ARG A 108 1.70 -24.15 16.82
CA ARG A 108 2.35 -24.57 15.56
C ARG A 108 1.66 -23.90 14.37
N GLY A 109 2.43 -23.57 13.33
CA GLY A 109 1.89 -23.25 12.00
C GLY A 109 1.40 -24.52 11.30
N ALA A 110 0.24 -24.46 10.64
CA ALA A 110 -0.32 -25.59 9.91
C ALA A 110 0.31 -25.71 8.51
N GLN A 111 0.81 -26.89 8.17
CA GLN A 111 1.37 -27.20 6.84
C GLN A 111 0.31 -27.72 5.87
N THR A 112 -0.77 -28.28 6.40
CA THR A 112 -1.93 -28.69 5.61
C THR A 112 -3.17 -27.92 6.06
N TRP A 113 -4.16 -27.78 5.16
CA TRP A 113 -5.42 -27.15 5.52
C TRP A 113 -6.06 -27.87 6.70
N ASP A 114 -5.98 -29.20 6.76
CA ASP A 114 -6.57 -30.01 7.82
C ASP A 114 -5.97 -29.74 9.20
N ASP A 115 -4.71 -29.28 9.26
CA ASP A 115 -4.03 -28.93 10.51
C ASP A 115 -4.41 -27.55 11.07
N VAL A 116 -5.13 -26.71 10.30
CA VAL A 116 -5.61 -25.41 10.76
C VAL A 116 -6.74 -25.59 11.79
N PRO A 117 -6.72 -24.87 12.93
CA PRO A 117 -7.80 -24.93 13.92
C PRO A 117 -9.20 -24.66 13.31
N PRO A 118 -10.25 -25.38 13.76
CA PRO A 118 -11.60 -25.25 13.20
C PRO A 118 -12.15 -23.82 13.18
N GLU A 119 -11.90 -23.04 14.22
CA GLU A 119 -12.37 -21.65 14.34
C GLU A 119 -11.71 -20.75 13.28
N ILE A 120 -10.42 -20.97 13.01
CA ILE A 120 -9.66 -20.25 11.99
C ILE A 120 -10.10 -20.67 10.57
N LYS A 121 -10.40 -21.96 10.36
CA LYS A 121 -10.95 -22.47 9.09
C LYS A 121 -12.29 -21.84 8.75
N GLU A 122 -13.23 -21.81 9.70
CA GLU A 122 -14.55 -21.19 9.49
C GLU A 122 -14.42 -19.73 9.05
N THR A 123 -13.49 -19.02 9.67
CA THR A 123 -13.16 -17.65 9.32
C THR A 123 -12.61 -17.51 7.91
N PHE A 124 -11.70 -18.37 7.47
CA PHE A 124 -11.16 -18.33 6.12
C PHE A 124 -12.13 -18.85 5.05
N ASP A 125 -13.02 -19.77 5.39
CA ASP A 125 -14.12 -20.23 4.53
C ASP A 125 -15.10 -19.08 4.26
N LYS A 126 -15.47 -18.31 5.29
CA LYS A 126 -16.29 -17.08 5.14
C LYS A 126 -15.62 -16.04 4.25
N LEU A 127 -14.29 -15.98 4.26
CA LEU A 127 -13.49 -15.11 3.41
C LEU A 127 -13.27 -15.65 1.99
N GLY A 128 -13.67 -16.90 1.71
CA GLY A 128 -13.55 -17.53 0.39
C GLY A 128 -12.12 -17.92 -0.01
N ILE A 129 -11.18 -18.00 0.94
CA ILE A 129 -9.76 -18.26 0.67
C ILE A 129 -9.53 -19.64 0.00
N PRO A 130 -10.17 -20.75 0.46
CA PRO A 130 -9.94 -22.07 -0.13
C PRO A 130 -10.49 -22.24 -1.56
N GLU A 131 -11.49 -21.45 -1.95
CA GLU A 131 -12.01 -21.43 -3.31
C GLU A 131 -11.06 -20.67 -4.25
N ALA A 132 -10.52 -19.54 -3.77
CA ALA A 132 -9.53 -18.75 -4.50
C ALA A 132 -8.23 -19.54 -4.73
N GLU A 133 -7.75 -20.25 -3.69
CA GLU A 133 -6.58 -21.15 -3.78
C GLU A 133 -6.75 -22.19 -4.90
N ARG A 134 -7.87 -22.92 -4.90
CA ARG A 134 -8.10 -24.01 -5.86
C ARG A 134 -8.28 -23.54 -7.30
N LYS A 135 -8.80 -22.33 -7.51
CA LYS A 135 -9.15 -21.84 -8.86
C LYS A 135 -8.06 -20.96 -9.50
N PHE A 136 -7.27 -20.22 -8.72
CA PHE A 136 -6.52 -19.09 -9.26
C PHE A 136 -5.08 -18.89 -8.74
N LEU A 137 -4.58 -19.68 -7.77
CA LEU A 137 -3.33 -19.35 -7.07
C LEU A 137 -2.25 -20.43 -7.20
N ALA A 138 -0.99 -19.98 -7.27
CA ALA A 138 0.20 -20.83 -7.27
C ALA A 138 0.61 -21.28 -5.86
N GLY A 139 0.17 -20.55 -4.85
CA GLY A 139 0.45 -20.80 -3.45
C GLY A 139 -0.21 -19.73 -2.59
N VAL A 140 -0.44 -20.07 -1.32
CA VAL A 140 -1.12 -19.23 -0.35
C VAL A 140 -0.38 -19.28 0.99
N ALA A 141 -0.16 -18.11 1.59
CA ALA A 141 0.26 -17.97 2.98
C ALA A 141 -0.81 -17.17 3.73
N THR A 142 -1.22 -17.61 4.92
CA THR A 142 -2.20 -16.87 5.71
C THR A 142 -1.66 -16.57 7.10
N GLN A 143 -1.57 -15.28 7.44
CA GLN A 143 -1.18 -14.79 8.75
C GLN A 143 -2.39 -14.38 9.57
N TYR A 144 -2.42 -14.87 10.82
CA TYR A 144 -3.42 -14.54 11.81
C TYR A 144 -2.70 -13.98 13.04
N GLU A 145 -3.04 -12.74 13.43
CA GLU A 145 -2.30 -11.97 14.43
C GLU A 145 -0.81 -11.83 14.06
N SER A 146 0.07 -12.41 14.88
CA SER A 146 1.52 -12.31 14.76
C SER A 146 2.11 -13.35 13.82
N GLU A 147 1.46 -14.51 13.60
CA GLU A 147 2.11 -15.69 13.02
C GLU A 147 1.37 -16.22 11.78
N VAL A 148 2.14 -16.81 10.85
CA VAL A 148 1.60 -17.50 9.68
C VAL A 148 1.01 -18.84 10.13
N VAL A 149 -0.31 -18.99 9.94
CA VAL A 149 -1.07 -20.17 10.40
C VAL A 149 -1.30 -21.20 9.31
N TYR A 150 -1.18 -20.83 8.03
CA TYR A 150 -1.31 -21.74 6.89
C TYR A 150 -0.34 -21.36 5.78
N HIS A 151 0.30 -22.35 5.17
CA HIS A 151 1.17 -22.15 4.01
C HIS A 151 1.12 -23.34 3.05
N ASN A 152 0.92 -23.08 1.76
CA ASN A 152 0.95 -24.08 0.71
C ASN A 152 1.55 -23.51 -0.58
N LEU A 153 2.49 -24.23 -1.20
CA LEU A 153 3.08 -23.89 -2.50
C LEU A 153 2.89 -25.07 -3.45
N HIS A 154 2.35 -24.81 -4.64
CA HIS A 154 2.10 -25.85 -5.63
C HIS A 154 3.41 -26.55 -6.02
N GLU A 155 3.41 -27.89 -6.01
CA GLU A 155 4.62 -28.71 -6.24
C GLU A 155 5.42 -28.35 -7.50
N LYS A 156 4.74 -27.86 -8.54
CA LYS A 156 5.36 -27.40 -9.79
C LYS A 156 6.44 -26.34 -9.51
N PHE A 157 6.17 -25.37 -8.63
CA PHE A 157 7.08 -24.27 -8.35
C PHE A 157 8.20 -24.66 -7.38
N ASN A 158 7.94 -25.59 -6.44
CA ASN A 158 8.97 -26.23 -5.64
C ASN A 158 10.01 -26.93 -6.55
N LYS A 159 9.56 -27.65 -7.57
CA LYS A 159 10.46 -28.30 -8.55
C LYS A 159 11.26 -27.31 -9.40
N LEU A 160 10.80 -26.07 -9.53
CA LEU A 160 11.50 -24.98 -10.21
C LEU A 160 12.44 -24.20 -9.27
N GLY A 161 12.54 -24.59 -8.00
CA GLY A 161 13.40 -23.96 -6.99
C GLY A 161 12.86 -22.64 -6.44
N VAL A 162 11.58 -22.33 -6.67
CA VAL A 162 10.94 -21.18 -6.04
C VAL A 162 10.81 -21.46 -4.55
N VAL A 163 11.27 -20.52 -3.73
CA VAL A 163 11.06 -20.55 -2.29
C VAL A 163 9.95 -19.58 -1.98
N PHE A 164 8.88 -20.05 -1.36
CA PHE A 164 7.85 -19.26 -0.72
C PHE A 164 7.71 -19.82 0.67
N LEU A 165 7.96 -19.02 1.70
CA LEU A 165 7.92 -19.41 3.11
C LEU A 165 7.44 -18.22 3.94
N ASP A 166 7.08 -18.46 5.20
CA ASP A 166 7.04 -17.39 6.19
C ASP A 166 8.45 -16.91 6.54
N THR A 167 8.54 -15.69 7.07
CA THR A 167 9.82 -15.04 7.36
C THR A 167 10.63 -15.76 8.45
N ASP A 168 9.98 -16.44 9.40
CA ASP A 168 10.64 -17.19 10.47
C ASP A 168 11.29 -18.47 9.96
N THR A 169 10.57 -19.23 9.15
CA THR A 169 11.08 -20.44 8.52
C THR A 169 12.21 -20.10 7.57
N ALA A 170 12.09 -19.04 6.76
CA ALA A 170 13.14 -18.61 5.86
C ALA A 170 14.44 -18.20 6.58
N TYR A 171 14.32 -17.56 7.75
CA TYR A 171 15.48 -17.21 8.57
C TYR A 171 16.24 -18.46 9.07
N LYS A 172 15.52 -19.54 9.39
CA LYS A 172 16.10 -20.81 9.88
C LYS A 172 16.65 -21.68 8.74
N GLU A 173 15.92 -21.82 7.64
CA GLU A 173 16.25 -22.73 6.55
C GLU A 173 17.17 -22.11 5.49
N TYR A 174 17.10 -20.79 5.28
CA TYR A 174 17.89 -20.04 4.29
C TYR A 174 18.66 -18.87 4.91
N PRO A 175 19.45 -19.09 5.98
CA PRO A 175 20.06 -18.01 6.75
C PRO A 175 21.00 -17.12 5.91
N ASP A 176 21.76 -17.70 4.97
CA ASP A 176 22.68 -16.93 4.12
C ASP A 176 21.93 -15.92 3.24
N LEU A 177 20.89 -16.38 2.54
CA LEU A 177 20.08 -15.54 1.66
C LEU A 177 19.27 -14.51 2.46
N PHE A 178 18.77 -14.91 3.62
CA PHE A 178 18.07 -14.01 4.54
C PHE A 178 19.00 -12.91 5.04
N HIS A 179 20.18 -13.26 5.55
CA HIS A 179 21.18 -12.32 6.07
C HIS A 179 21.71 -11.36 5.00
N GLU A 180 21.84 -11.82 3.76
CA GLU A 180 22.28 -11.01 2.63
C GLU A 180 21.33 -9.83 2.40
N HIS A 181 20.02 -10.04 2.54
CA HIS A 181 18.99 -9.09 2.08
C HIS A 181 18.21 -8.39 3.20
N PHE A 182 18.03 -9.02 4.36
CA PHE A 182 17.20 -8.48 5.44
C PHE A 182 17.69 -7.11 5.93
N GLY A 183 16.80 -6.12 5.85
CA GLY A 183 17.08 -4.75 6.30
C GLY A 183 18.06 -3.96 5.41
N LYS A 184 18.39 -4.45 4.22
CA LYS A 184 19.29 -3.75 3.29
C LYS A 184 18.57 -2.70 2.46
N VAL A 185 17.32 -2.96 2.09
CA VAL A 185 16.51 -2.04 1.29
C VAL A 185 15.83 -1.03 2.23
N ILE A 186 15.33 -1.51 3.37
CA ILE A 186 14.71 -0.70 4.42
C ILE A 186 15.41 -1.02 5.76
N PRO A 187 16.47 -0.28 6.12
CA PRO A 187 17.14 -0.46 7.40
C PRO A 187 16.28 0.02 8.58
N ALA A 188 16.60 -0.44 9.78
CA ALA A 188 15.97 0.04 11.03
C ALA A 188 16.01 1.57 11.17
N SER A 189 17.06 2.20 10.65
CA SER A 189 17.24 3.64 10.69
C SER A 189 16.38 4.43 9.69
N ASP A 190 15.60 3.77 8.83
CA ASP A 190 14.88 4.43 7.73
C ASP A 190 13.84 5.44 8.21
N ASN A 191 12.93 5.01 9.09
CA ASN A 191 11.90 5.84 9.70
C ASN A 191 11.41 5.21 11.01
N LYS A 192 10.62 5.93 11.80
CA LYS A 192 10.17 5.46 13.13
C LYS A 192 9.40 4.14 13.06
N PHE A 193 8.54 3.96 12.07
CA PHE A 193 7.72 2.75 11.93
C PHE A 193 8.48 1.57 11.34
N ALA A 194 9.45 1.81 10.45
CA ALA A 194 10.41 0.78 10.04
C ALA A 194 11.30 0.31 11.20
N ALA A 195 11.69 1.21 12.11
CA ALA A 195 12.41 0.88 13.33
C ALA A 195 11.56 0.01 14.26
N LEU A 196 10.30 0.41 14.49
CA LEU A 196 9.32 -0.35 15.27
C LEU A 196 9.15 -1.76 14.70
N ASN A 197 8.86 -1.87 13.41
CA ASN A 197 8.74 -3.15 12.73
C ASN A 197 10.01 -3.99 12.88
N THR A 198 11.20 -3.41 12.73
CA THR A 198 12.45 -4.16 12.91
C THR A 198 12.61 -4.71 14.34
N ALA A 199 12.10 -4.01 15.35
CA ALA A 199 12.09 -4.49 16.73
C ALA A 199 11.10 -5.63 16.97
N THR A 200 9.90 -5.56 16.39
CA THR A 200 8.74 -6.37 16.79
C THR A 200 8.17 -7.27 15.70
N TRP A 201 8.79 -7.33 14.51
CA TRP A 201 8.27 -8.18 13.41
C TRP A 201 8.11 -9.61 13.89
N SER A 202 6.98 -10.21 13.55
CA SER A 202 6.62 -11.54 14.07
C SER A 202 6.05 -12.49 13.02
N GLY A 203 5.83 -12.00 11.80
CA GLY A 203 5.40 -12.78 10.63
C GLY A 203 5.75 -12.05 9.33
N GLY A 204 5.14 -12.49 8.23
CA GLY A 204 5.37 -11.96 6.88
C GLY A 204 5.65 -13.07 5.87
N SER A 205 6.14 -12.69 4.69
CA SER A 205 6.47 -13.63 3.63
C SER A 205 7.91 -13.48 3.15
N PHE A 206 8.58 -14.60 2.93
CA PHE A 206 9.87 -14.67 2.25
C PHE A 206 9.70 -15.36 0.90
N ILE A 207 10.14 -14.72 -0.17
CA ILE A 207 10.04 -15.25 -1.53
C ILE A 207 11.38 -15.11 -2.24
N TYR A 208 11.88 -16.22 -2.79
CA TYR A 208 13.00 -16.23 -3.71
C TYR A 208 12.60 -16.92 -5.01
N VAL A 209 12.85 -16.24 -6.14
CA VAL A 209 12.58 -16.77 -7.48
C VAL A 209 13.91 -16.94 -8.22
N PRO A 210 14.31 -18.17 -8.56
CA PRO A 210 15.59 -18.42 -9.21
C PRO A 210 15.74 -17.79 -10.60
N LYS A 211 16.98 -17.75 -11.06
CA LYS A 211 17.36 -17.19 -12.36
C LYS A 211 16.55 -17.80 -13.51
N GLY A 212 15.93 -16.95 -14.31
CA GLY A 212 15.15 -17.33 -15.50
C GLY A 212 13.80 -17.99 -15.21
N VAL A 213 13.44 -18.22 -13.94
CA VAL A 213 12.17 -18.87 -13.56
C VAL A 213 11.03 -17.87 -13.66
N LYS A 214 9.93 -18.29 -14.30
CA LYS A 214 8.70 -17.51 -14.41
C LYS A 214 7.58 -18.21 -13.65
N VAL A 215 6.99 -17.50 -12.69
CA VAL A 215 5.82 -17.96 -11.95
C VAL A 215 4.59 -17.45 -12.70
N ASP A 216 3.95 -18.33 -13.45
CA ASP A 216 2.86 -18.02 -14.39
C ASP A 216 1.49 -17.80 -13.72
N ILE A 217 1.38 -18.17 -12.44
CA ILE A 217 0.19 -18.00 -11.61
C ILE A 217 0.59 -17.19 -10.36
N PRO A 218 -0.20 -16.19 -9.91
CA PRO A 218 0.20 -15.38 -8.77
C PRO A 218 0.36 -16.18 -7.46
N LEU A 219 1.36 -15.81 -6.67
CA LEU A 219 1.45 -16.19 -5.26
C LEU A 219 0.61 -15.20 -4.43
N GLN A 220 -0.08 -15.67 -3.40
CA GLN A 220 -0.87 -14.80 -2.53
C GLN A 220 -0.51 -14.98 -1.06
N ALA A 221 -0.50 -13.88 -0.31
CA ALA A 221 -0.60 -13.93 1.13
C ALA A 221 -1.82 -13.16 1.63
N TYR A 222 -2.42 -13.66 2.71
CA TYR A 222 -3.57 -13.06 3.35
C TYR A 222 -3.27 -12.75 4.82
N PHE A 223 -3.57 -11.53 5.26
CA PHE A 223 -3.28 -11.07 6.62
C PHE A 223 -4.58 -10.67 7.33
N ARG A 224 -4.80 -11.22 8.53
CA ARG A 224 -5.95 -10.91 9.39
C ARG A 224 -5.51 -10.57 10.82
N ILE A 225 -6.02 -9.46 11.34
CA ILE A 225 -5.88 -9.04 12.75
C ILE A 225 -7.19 -9.38 13.44
N ASN A 226 -7.21 -10.13 14.54
CA ASN A 226 -8.45 -10.45 15.26
C ASN A 226 -8.42 -10.01 16.74
N ALA A 227 -7.28 -9.65 17.32
CA ALA A 227 -7.19 -9.24 18.72
C ALA A 227 -7.41 -7.73 18.88
N GLN A 228 -8.07 -7.34 19.98
CA GLN A 228 -8.22 -5.94 20.37
C GLN A 228 -6.87 -5.35 20.76
N ASN A 229 -6.63 -4.07 20.44
CA ASN A 229 -5.36 -3.37 20.71
C ASN A 229 -4.11 -4.08 20.15
N MET A 230 -4.26 -4.85 19.08
CA MET A 230 -3.17 -5.60 18.48
C MET A 230 -2.30 -4.74 17.56
N GLY A 231 -0.99 -4.90 17.68
CA GLY A 231 -0.01 -4.42 16.72
C GLY A 231 0.38 -5.53 15.74
N GLN A 232 0.03 -5.39 14.46
CA GLN A 232 0.48 -6.32 13.43
C GLN A 232 1.74 -5.79 12.74
N PHE A 233 2.84 -6.53 12.89
CA PHE A 233 4.16 -6.20 12.36
C PHE A 233 4.64 -7.31 11.44
N GLU A 234 4.16 -7.28 10.20
CA GLU A 234 4.64 -8.18 9.15
C GLU A 234 5.89 -7.62 8.47
N ARG A 235 6.77 -8.51 8.03
CA ARG A 235 7.91 -8.13 7.19
C ARG A 235 8.06 -9.07 6.02
N THR A 236 7.84 -8.53 4.82
CA THR A 236 7.89 -9.27 3.57
C THR A 236 9.19 -8.98 2.82
N LEU A 237 9.89 -10.03 2.39
CA LEU A 237 11.14 -9.97 1.67
C LEU A 237 11.03 -10.79 0.38
N ILE A 238 11.13 -10.13 -0.77
CA ILE A 238 11.05 -10.77 -2.09
C ILE A 238 12.35 -10.53 -2.87
N ILE A 239 12.96 -11.61 -3.34
CA ILE A 239 14.15 -11.61 -4.18
C ILE A 239 13.83 -12.28 -5.53
N ALA A 240 13.81 -11.47 -6.58
CA ALA A 240 13.64 -11.94 -7.95
C ALA A 240 15.01 -11.94 -8.64
N ASP A 241 15.56 -13.14 -8.88
CA ASP A 241 16.88 -13.30 -9.51
C ASP A 241 16.84 -12.98 -11.01
N GLU A 242 18.00 -12.97 -11.67
CA GLU A 242 18.15 -12.48 -13.03
C GLU A 242 17.16 -13.14 -14.00
N GLY A 243 16.42 -12.32 -14.75
CA GLY A 243 15.46 -12.82 -15.73
C GLY A 243 14.24 -13.55 -15.16
N SER A 244 14.03 -13.54 -13.83
CA SER A 244 12.86 -14.16 -13.22
C SER A 244 11.60 -13.31 -13.37
N ASP A 245 10.40 -13.90 -13.25
CA ASP A 245 9.11 -13.18 -13.31
C ASP A 245 8.17 -13.69 -12.22
N ILE A 246 7.59 -12.79 -11.43
CA ILE A 246 6.65 -13.12 -10.37
C ILE A 246 5.57 -12.05 -10.20
N HIS A 247 4.36 -12.52 -9.94
CA HIS A 247 3.26 -11.71 -9.42
C HIS A 247 2.91 -12.19 -8.01
N TYR A 248 3.02 -11.29 -7.04
CA TYR A 248 2.62 -11.52 -5.66
C TYR A 248 1.42 -10.63 -5.29
N ILE A 249 0.46 -11.21 -4.58
CA ILE A 249 -0.77 -10.54 -4.14
C ILE A 249 -0.82 -10.58 -2.60
N GLU A 250 -0.94 -9.41 -1.97
CA GLU A 250 -1.18 -9.24 -0.54
C GLU A 250 -2.63 -8.80 -0.34
N GLY A 251 -3.42 -9.60 0.37
CA GLY A 251 -4.76 -9.22 0.83
C GLY A 251 -4.79 -9.00 2.33
N CYS A 252 -5.39 -7.89 2.80
CA CYS A 252 -5.52 -7.61 4.23
C CYS A 252 -6.98 -7.31 4.60
N THR A 253 -7.51 -7.94 5.64
CA THR A 253 -8.81 -7.60 6.25
C THR A 253 -8.76 -7.63 7.77
N ALA A 254 -9.68 -6.92 8.45
CA ALA A 254 -9.81 -6.96 9.90
C ALA A 254 -11.29 -6.89 10.38
N PRO A 255 -11.64 -7.52 11.52
CA PRO A 255 -12.89 -7.29 12.24
C PRO A 255 -13.05 -5.83 12.66
N ILE A 256 -14.27 -5.44 13.03
CA ILE A 256 -14.55 -4.13 13.62
C ILE A 256 -14.49 -4.27 15.14
N TYR A 257 -13.62 -3.48 15.78
CA TYR A 257 -13.54 -3.36 17.23
C TYR A 257 -13.68 -1.91 17.66
N SER A 258 -13.94 -1.68 18.95
CA SER A 258 -14.01 -0.34 19.55
C SER A 258 -12.64 0.27 19.86
N SER A 259 -11.59 -0.54 19.93
CA SER A 259 -10.22 -0.14 20.25
C SER A 259 -9.37 0.07 19.00
N ASP A 260 -8.52 1.10 18.97
CA ASP A 260 -7.59 1.30 17.85
C ASP A 260 -6.53 0.18 17.77
N SER A 261 -6.20 -0.25 16.55
CA SER A 261 -5.14 -1.23 16.24
C SER A 261 -4.09 -0.62 15.31
N LEU A 262 -2.87 -1.15 15.34
CA LEU A 262 -1.75 -0.66 14.52
C LEU A 262 -1.27 -1.74 13.56
N HIS A 263 -1.36 -1.49 12.27
CA HIS A 263 -0.69 -2.28 11.25
C HIS A 263 0.54 -1.51 10.75
N SER A 264 1.73 -2.07 10.99
CA SER A 264 2.99 -1.48 10.52
C SER A 264 3.85 -2.52 9.81
N ALA A 265 3.62 -2.65 8.51
CA ALA A 265 4.34 -3.55 7.63
C ALA A 265 5.61 -2.92 7.04
N VAL A 266 6.60 -3.79 6.80
CA VAL A 266 7.79 -3.47 5.98
C VAL A 266 7.88 -4.44 4.82
N VAL A 267 8.00 -3.92 3.59
CA VAL A 267 8.14 -4.74 2.38
C VAL A 267 9.41 -4.36 1.64
N GLU A 268 10.34 -5.31 1.53
CA GLU A 268 11.61 -5.19 0.84
C GLU A 268 11.59 -6.05 -0.44
N ILE A 269 11.82 -5.43 -1.60
CA ILE A 269 11.88 -6.14 -2.88
C ILE A 269 13.22 -5.88 -3.57
N VAL A 270 13.88 -6.95 -3.98
CA VAL A 270 15.12 -6.92 -4.76
C VAL A 270 14.84 -7.50 -6.14
N VAL A 271 14.82 -6.64 -7.16
CA VAL A 271 14.63 -7.02 -8.57
C VAL A 271 15.98 -7.01 -9.26
N LYS A 272 16.55 -8.19 -9.54
CA LYS A 272 17.82 -8.33 -10.25
C LYS A 272 17.66 -8.04 -11.75
N ARG A 273 18.76 -8.11 -12.51
CA ARG A 273 18.81 -7.71 -13.93
C ARG A 273 17.80 -8.51 -14.76
N ALA A 274 17.04 -7.81 -15.60
CA ALA A 274 15.99 -8.36 -16.44
C ALA A 274 14.87 -9.13 -15.71
N ALA A 275 14.83 -9.07 -14.37
CA ALA A 275 13.76 -9.67 -13.58
C ALA A 275 12.52 -8.78 -13.56
N ARG A 276 11.35 -9.36 -13.32
CA ARG A 276 10.09 -8.65 -13.22
C ARG A 276 9.33 -9.05 -11.96
N VAL A 277 8.90 -8.05 -11.20
CA VAL A 277 8.06 -8.23 -10.02
C VAL A 277 6.83 -7.34 -10.13
N ARG A 278 5.67 -7.96 -10.02
CA ARG A 278 4.40 -7.27 -9.78
C ARG A 278 3.93 -7.56 -8.36
N TYR A 279 3.71 -6.51 -7.60
CA TYR A 279 3.18 -6.59 -6.25
C TYR A 279 1.82 -5.92 -6.20
N THR A 280 0.77 -6.70 -5.97
CA THR A 280 -0.58 -6.20 -5.80
C THR A 280 -0.95 -6.21 -4.34
N THR A 281 -1.46 -5.11 -3.81
CA THR A 281 -1.99 -5.03 -2.47
C THR A 281 -3.44 -4.56 -2.52
N ILE A 282 -4.32 -5.31 -1.86
CA ILE A 282 -5.70 -4.89 -1.62
C ILE A 282 -5.91 -4.90 -0.11
N GLN A 283 -5.93 -3.71 0.49
CA GLN A 283 -6.16 -3.55 1.91
C GLN A 283 -7.57 -3.03 2.12
N ASN A 284 -8.35 -3.72 2.94
CA ASN A 284 -9.64 -3.23 3.41
C ASN A 284 -9.69 -3.38 4.93
N TRP A 285 -9.27 -2.33 5.63
CA TRP A 285 -9.17 -2.33 7.10
C TRP A 285 -10.44 -1.76 7.75
N SER A 286 -10.72 -2.15 8.98
CA SER A 286 -11.72 -1.48 9.81
C SER A 286 -11.32 -0.03 10.12
N SER A 287 -12.30 0.82 10.42
CA SER A 287 -12.12 2.28 10.60
C SER A 287 -11.35 2.68 11.85
N ASN A 288 -10.91 1.73 12.67
CA ASN A 288 -10.10 1.89 13.89
C ASN A 288 -8.62 1.48 13.68
N VAL A 289 -8.19 1.20 12.45
CA VAL A 289 -6.80 0.77 12.17
C VAL A 289 -5.92 1.94 11.71
N TYR A 290 -4.75 2.08 12.32
CA TYR A 290 -3.63 2.86 11.78
C TYR A 290 -2.79 1.98 10.85
N ASN A 291 -2.68 2.35 9.58
CA ASN A 291 -1.97 1.61 8.53
C ASN A 291 -0.70 2.36 8.11
N LEU A 292 0.43 2.02 8.74
CA LEU A 292 1.69 2.77 8.66
C LEU A 292 2.79 1.90 8.06
N VAL A 293 2.83 1.87 6.72
CA VAL A 293 3.56 0.85 5.96
C VAL A 293 4.72 1.45 5.18
N THR A 294 5.88 0.78 5.24
CA THR A 294 7.06 1.13 4.45
C THR A 294 7.33 0.05 3.40
N LYS A 295 7.02 0.33 2.12
CA LYS A 295 7.34 -0.56 0.99
C LYS A 295 8.44 0.04 0.10
N ARG A 296 9.46 -0.73 -0.26
CA ARG A 296 10.53 -0.28 -1.16
C ARG A 296 11.11 -1.42 -1.98
N ALA A 297 11.27 -1.15 -3.27
CA ALA A 297 11.96 -2.00 -4.22
C ALA A 297 13.27 -1.37 -4.70
N THR A 298 14.28 -2.21 -4.95
CA THR A 298 15.46 -1.87 -5.74
C THR A 298 15.41 -2.62 -7.07
N VAL A 299 15.74 -1.93 -8.17
CA VAL A 299 15.62 -2.51 -9.51
C VAL A 299 16.94 -2.34 -10.28
N ARG A 300 17.47 -3.46 -10.76
CA ARG A 300 18.70 -3.55 -11.55
C ARG A 300 18.40 -3.79 -13.03
N GLY A 301 19.41 -3.68 -13.90
CA GLY A 301 19.28 -3.28 -15.30
C GLY A 301 18.25 -4.05 -16.11
N ARG A 302 17.45 -3.32 -16.90
CA ARG A 302 16.27 -3.83 -17.62
C ARG A 302 15.23 -4.55 -16.76
N GLY A 303 15.36 -4.54 -15.43
CA GLY A 303 14.37 -5.09 -14.51
C GLY A 303 13.13 -4.19 -14.41
N VAL A 304 12.03 -4.78 -13.97
CA VAL A 304 10.71 -4.14 -13.92
C VAL A 304 10.09 -4.35 -12.55
N MET A 305 9.70 -3.26 -11.89
CA MET A 305 8.90 -3.30 -10.66
C MET A 305 7.56 -2.61 -10.89
N GLU A 306 6.46 -3.28 -10.55
CA GLU A 306 5.11 -2.75 -10.59
C GLU A 306 4.45 -2.86 -9.21
N TRP A 307 4.08 -1.72 -8.63
CA TRP A 307 3.22 -1.66 -7.45
C TRP A 307 1.78 -1.39 -7.89
N ILE A 308 0.85 -2.25 -7.51
CA ILE A 308 -0.59 -2.03 -7.65
C ILE A 308 -1.16 -1.98 -6.24
N ASP A 309 -1.51 -0.80 -5.77
CA ASP A 309 -1.83 -0.54 -4.37
C ASP A 309 -3.25 0.01 -4.24
N CYS A 310 -4.14 -0.75 -3.60
CA CYS A 310 -5.52 -0.36 -3.34
C CYS A 310 -5.73 -0.18 -1.84
N ASN A 311 -6.02 1.06 -1.43
CA ASN A 311 -6.19 1.49 -0.05
C ASN A 311 -7.67 1.74 0.23
N LEU A 312 -8.29 0.82 0.97
CA LEU A 312 -9.68 0.90 1.39
C LEU A 312 -9.75 0.76 2.92
N GLY A 313 -10.70 1.44 3.56
CA GLY A 313 -10.87 1.37 5.01
C GLY A 313 -9.77 2.10 5.80
N SER A 314 -9.47 1.66 7.02
CA SER A 314 -8.53 2.27 8.00
C SER A 314 -8.97 3.64 8.54
N LYS A 315 -8.57 3.95 9.78
CA LYS A 315 -8.67 5.30 10.35
C LYS A 315 -7.73 6.26 9.64
N VAL A 316 -6.46 5.85 9.58
CA VAL A 316 -5.37 6.62 8.99
C VAL A 316 -4.48 5.67 8.21
N THR A 317 -4.17 6.03 6.97
CA THR A 317 -3.12 5.38 6.17
C THR A 317 -2.01 6.38 5.86
N MET A 318 -0.76 5.96 6.11
CA MET A 318 0.43 6.63 5.58
C MET A 318 1.30 5.60 4.85
N LYS A 319 1.29 5.63 3.52
CA LYS A 319 1.97 4.62 2.70
C LYS A 319 2.49 5.19 1.38
N TYR A 320 3.78 4.97 1.13
CA TYR A 320 4.49 5.53 -0.03
C TYR A 320 5.40 4.49 -0.71
N PRO A 321 4.85 3.52 -1.48
CA PRO A 321 5.66 2.52 -2.16
C PRO A 321 6.75 3.17 -3.00
N SER A 322 7.97 2.68 -2.80
CA SER A 322 9.17 3.30 -3.32
C SER A 322 9.86 2.41 -4.35
N VAL A 323 10.40 2.99 -5.43
CA VAL A 323 11.22 2.26 -6.43
C VAL A 323 12.54 3.00 -6.64
N TYR A 324 13.64 2.30 -6.43
CA TYR A 324 15.00 2.79 -6.66
C TYR A 324 15.53 2.12 -7.93
N LEU A 325 15.66 2.90 -9.01
CA LEU A 325 16.10 2.43 -10.32
C LEU A 325 17.63 2.59 -10.41
N LEU A 326 18.35 1.52 -10.09
CA LEU A 326 19.77 1.55 -9.76
C LEU A 326 20.70 1.34 -10.94
N GLU A 327 20.20 0.78 -12.05
CA GLU A 327 21.01 0.44 -13.22
C GLU A 327 20.28 0.79 -14.53
N PRO A 328 21.00 0.84 -15.67
CA PRO A 328 20.42 1.32 -16.93
C PRO A 328 19.16 0.55 -17.34
N GLU A 329 18.21 1.29 -17.90
CA GLU A 329 16.96 0.75 -18.48
C GLU A 329 16.01 0.07 -17.48
N ALA A 330 16.29 0.16 -16.17
CA ALA A 330 15.33 -0.25 -15.15
C ALA A 330 14.01 0.55 -15.24
N HIS A 331 12.90 -0.12 -14.96
CA HIS A 331 11.56 0.43 -15.00
C HIS A 331 10.84 0.31 -13.65
N GLY A 332 10.10 1.35 -13.27
CA GLY A 332 9.28 1.36 -12.07
C GLY A 332 7.89 1.94 -12.33
N GLU A 333 6.85 1.21 -11.94
CA GLU A 333 5.46 1.63 -12.04
C GLU A 333 4.78 1.58 -10.66
N VAL A 334 3.94 2.59 -10.38
CA VAL A 334 3.07 2.62 -9.20
C VAL A 334 1.68 3.04 -9.65
N LEU A 335 0.70 2.16 -9.47
CA LEU A 335 -0.72 2.47 -9.49
C LEU A 335 -1.22 2.48 -8.04
N SER A 336 -1.60 3.64 -7.53
CA SER A 336 -2.18 3.80 -6.20
C SER A 336 -3.64 4.25 -6.32
N ILE A 337 -4.53 3.52 -5.66
CA ILE A 337 -5.94 3.82 -5.53
C ILE A 337 -6.22 4.02 -4.04
N ALA A 338 -6.93 5.09 -3.70
CA ALA A 338 -7.33 5.38 -2.33
C ALA A 338 -8.79 5.82 -2.26
N LEU A 339 -9.56 5.20 -1.37
CA LEU A 339 -10.93 5.59 -1.02
C LEU A 339 -10.96 6.01 0.44
N ALA A 340 -11.48 7.21 0.73
CA ALA A 340 -11.71 7.68 2.09
C ALA A 340 -13.21 7.92 2.32
N GLN A 341 -13.68 7.51 3.50
CA GLN A 341 -15.04 7.71 4.03
C GLN A 341 -14.98 8.48 5.35
N GLU A 342 -16.12 8.63 6.03
CA GLU A 342 -16.25 9.33 7.32
C GLU A 342 -15.15 8.93 8.32
N GLY A 343 -14.48 9.95 8.89
CA GLY A 343 -13.42 9.77 9.88
C GLY A 343 -12.09 9.21 9.33
N GLN A 344 -11.98 8.96 8.02
CA GLN A 344 -10.78 8.36 7.42
C GLN A 344 -9.85 9.40 6.79
N HIS A 345 -8.55 9.22 6.97
CA HIS A 345 -7.50 9.97 6.25
C HIS A 345 -6.52 9.03 5.52
N GLN A 346 -6.62 9.00 4.19
CA GLN A 346 -5.71 8.25 3.31
C GLN A 346 -4.58 9.16 2.79
N ASP A 347 -3.42 9.23 3.47
CA ASP A 347 -2.20 9.87 2.94
C ASP A 347 -1.33 8.83 2.20
N ALA A 348 -1.69 8.60 0.95
CA ALA A 348 -1.06 7.61 0.08
C ALA A 348 -0.22 8.28 -1.01
N GLY A 349 0.72 7.55 -1.61
CA GLY A 349 1.38 8.04 -2.80
C GLY A 349 2.53 7.17 -3.27
N ALA A 350 3.58 7.78 -3.78
CA ALA A 350 4.64 7.03 -4.46
C ALA A 350 5.98 7.77 -4.45
N LYS A 351 7.08 7.01 -4.39
CA LYS A 351 8.43 7.56 -4.51
C LYS A 351 9.24 6.81 -5.56
N ILE A 352 9.69 7.49 -6.61
CA ILE A 352 10.56 6.87 -7.62
C ILE A 352 11.86 7.67 -7.76
N ILE A 353 12.99 6.96 -7.60
CA ILE A 353 14.33 7.53 -7.64
C ILE A 353 15.09 6.94 -8.82
N HIS A 354 15.29 7.74 -9.86
CA HIS A 354 16.14 7.42 -11.00
C HIS A 354 17.60 7.68 -10.63
N ARG A 355 18.41 6.62 -10.51
CA ARG A 355 19.85 6.71 -10.22
C ARG A 355 20.73 6.33 -11.42
N ALA A 356 20.15 5.81 -12.50
CA ALA A 356 20.88 5.35 -13.66
C ALA A 356 20.33 5.89 -14.98
N PRO A 357 21.14 5.91 -16.06
CA PRO A 357 20.71 6.35 -17.38
C PRO A 357 19.56 5.53 -17.96
N ARG A 358 18.76 6.17 -18.83
CA ARG A 358 17.67 5.56 -19.61
C ARG A 358 16.64 4.80 -18.77
N THR A 359 16.55 5.09 -17.48
CA THR A 359 15.53 4.51 -16.61
C THR A 359 14.18 5.14 -16.91
N SER A 360 13.10 4.41 -16.66
CA SER A 360 11.75 4.90 -16.96
C SER A 360 10.76 4.65 -15.83
N SER A 361 9.76 5.51 -15.69
CA SER A 361 8.73 5.32 -14.67
C SER A 361 7.36 5.90 -14.98
N LEU A 362 6.36 5.33 -14.31
CA LEU A 362 4.97 5.73 -14.38
C LEU A 362 4.36 5.72 -12.97
N ILE A 363 3.82 6.85 -12.54
CA ILE A 363 3.02 6.94 -11.32
C ILE A 363 1.61 7.32 -11.73
N GLN A 364 0.64 6.52 -11.32
CA GLN A 364 -0.79 6.78 -11.45
C GLN A 364 -1.39 6.75 -10.06
N SER A 365 -2.01 7.86 -9.65
CA SER A 365 -2.75 7.97 -8.40
C SER A 365 -4.21 8.27 -8.70
N LYS A 366 -5.11 7.54 -8.06
CA LYS A 366 -6.56 7.73 -8.14
C LYS A 366 -7.11 7.86 -6.73
N SER A 367 -7.62 9.04 -6.38
CA SER A 367 -8.29 9.27 -5.09
C SER A 367 -9.79 9.39 -5.28
N ILE A 368 -10.54 8.80 -4.34
CA ILE A 368 -11.99 8.87 -4.24
C ILE A 368 -12.32 9.26 -2.79
N CYS A 369 -13.17 10.26 -2.60
CA CYS A 369 -13.59 10.70 -1.25
C CYS A 369 -15.11 10.78 -1.19
N LYS A 370 -15.69 10.27 -0.10
CA LYS A 370 -17.10 10.45 0.24
C LYS A 370 -17.31 10.60 1.76
N ASP A 371 -18.51 10.97 2.16
CA ASP A 371 -19.00 11.09 3.54
C ASP A 371 -18.03 11.86 4.46
N GLY A 372 -17.48 12.98 3.98
CA GLY A 372 -16.50 13.79 4.74
C GLY A 372 -15.08 13.20 4.80
N GLY A 373 -14.81 12.12 4.09
CA GLY A 373 -13.50 11.46 4.05
C GLY A 373 -12.40 12.32 3.41
N ARG A 374 -11.15 12.09 3.85
CA ARG A 374 -9.98 12.81 3.35
C ARG A 374 -8.99 11.90 2.65
N THR A 375 -8.60 12.26 1.43
CA THR A 375 -7.44 11.66 0.75
C THR A 375 -6.33 12.69 0.58
N SER A 376 -5.09 12.22 0.50
CA SER A 376 -3.93 13.02 0.20
C SER A 376 -2.99 12.21 -0.67
N TYR A 377 -2.70 12.68 -1.87
CA TYR A 377 -1.59 12.13 -2.67
C TYR A 377 -0.28 12.79 -2.26
N ARG A 378 0.74 12.00 -1.92
CA ARG A 378 2.09 12.51 -1.65
C ARG A 378 3.14 11.78 -2.50
N GLY A 379 3.75 12.52 -3.41
CA GLY A 379 4.68 11.95 -4.39
C GLY A 379 6.09 12.51 -4.25
N LEU A 380 7.11 11.67 -4.45
CA LEU A 380 8.49 12.13 -4.70
C LEU A 380 9.05 11.46 -5.95
N LEU A 381 9.26 12.24 -7.01
CA LEU A 381 10.09 11.83 -8.13
C LEU A 381 11.46 12.49 -8.00
N LYS A 382 12.53 11.70 -8.05
CA LYS A 382 13.89 12.21 -8.14
C LYS A 382 14.60 11.66 -9.36
N ILE A 383 15.15 12.55 -10.18
CA ILE A 383 16.11 12.21 -11.24
C ILE A 383 17.47 12.70 -10.77
N ALA A 384 18.32 11.77 -10.35
CA ALA A 384 19.65 12.09 -9.86
C ALA A 384 20.58 12.51 -11.01
N ASP A 385 21.64 13.24 -10.65
CA ASP A 385 22.75 13.50 -11.57
C ASP A 385 23.36 12.17 -12.06
N GLY A 386 23.67 12.08 -13.35
CA GLY A 386 24.07 10.86 -14.05
C GLY A 386 22.91 10.06 -14.67
N ALA A 387 21.64 10.33 -14.32
CA ALA A 387 20.48 9.59 -14.83
C ALA A 387 20.01 10.07 -16.23
N LYS A 388 20.96 10.23 -17.16
CA LYS A 388 20.76 10.76 -18.51
C LYS A 388 19.73 9.97 -19.33
N GLY A 389 18.87 10.68 -20.06
CA GLY A 389 17.86 10.07 -20.92
C GLY A 389 16.73 9.37 -20.16
N SER A 390 16.63 9.56 -18.84
CA SER A 390 15.54 9.00 -18.04
C SER A 390 14.23 9.74 -18.30
N LYS A 391 13.12 9.00 -18.17
CA LYS A 391 11.78 9.52 -18.42
C LYS A 391 10.81 9.13 -17.31
N SER A 392 9.90 10.02 -16.96
CA SER A 392 8.87 9.76 -15.95
C SER A 392 7.56 10.42 -16.31
N LYS A 393 6.46 9.74 -16.00
CA LYS A 393 5.09 10.26 -16.14
C LYS A 393 4.36 10.12 -14.81
N VAL A 394 3.78 11.21 -14.32
CA VAL A 394 2.96 11.23 -13.09
C VAL A 394 1.55 11.71 -13.43
N ILE A 395 0.55 10.90 -13.11
CA ILE A 395 -0.87 11.21 -13.29
C ILE A 395 -1.55 11.11 -11.93
N CYS A 396 -2.18 12.19 -11.49
CA CYS A 396 -3.02 12.20 -10.29
C CYS A 396 -4.44 12.58 -10.72
N ASP A 397 -5.37 11.66 -10.56
CA ASP A 397 -6.80 11.88 -10.78
C ASP A 397 -7.52 11.81 -9.43
N ALA A 398 -8.43 12.74 -9.16
CA ALA A 398 -9.24 12.76 -7.94
C ALA A 398 -10.73 12.86 -8.27
N LEU A 399 -11.55 12.15 -7.50
CA LEU A 399 -13.01 12.18 -7.53
C LEU A 399 -13.54 12.49 -6.12
N ILE A 400 -14.29 13.58 -5.99
CA ILE A 400 -14.94 13.98 -4.74
C ILE A 400 -16.45 13.77 -4.94
N LEU A 401 -17.09 13.02 -4.05
CA LEU A 401 -18.48 12.56 -4.21
C LEU A 401 -19.51 13.38 -3.41
N ASP A 402 -19.06 14.30 -2.56
CA ASP A 402 -19.91 15.23 -1.79
C ASP A 402 -19.17 16.55 -1.51
N ASN A 403 -19.82 17.46 -0.77
CA ASN A 403 -19.29 18.78 -0.45
C ASN A 403 -18.44 18.84 0.83
N GLU A 404 -18.42 17.77 1.64
CA GLU A 404 -17.72 17.73 2.94
C GLU A 404 -16.32 17.11 2.80
N SER A 405 -16.14 16.27 1.80
CA SER A 405 -14.93 15.50 1.52
C SER A 405 -13.78 16.36 0.99
N GLN A 406 -12.55 15.93 1.26
CA GLN A 406 -11.35 16.66 0.86
C GLN A 406 -10.33 15.76 0.15
N THR A 407 -9.67 16.30 -0.88
CA THR A 407 -8.50 15.68 -1.49
C THR A 407 -7.36 16.68 -1.67
N ASP A 408 -6.18 16.31 -1.17
CA ASP A 408 -4.96 17.11 -1.29
C ASP A 408 -3.94 16.43 -2.22
N THR A 409 -3.13 17.21 -2.95
CA THR A 409 -2.08 16.65 -3.83
C THR A 409 -0.75 17.36 -3.60
N TYR A 410 0.25 16.62 -3.11
CA TYR A 410 1.59 17.07 -2.72
C TYR A 410 2.72 16.36 -3.51
N PRO A 411 2.94 16.66 -4.80
CA PRO A 411 4.03 16.08 -5.55
C PRO A 411 5.30 16.92 -5.45
N PHE A 412 6.40 16.26 -5.12
CA PHE A 412 7.74 16.78 -5.15
C PHE A 412 8.52 16.20 -6.32
N ASN A 413 9.13 17.06 -7.14
CA ASN A 413 9.99 16.62 -8.23
C ASN A 413 11.37 17.28 -8.09
N VAL A 414 12.41 16.46 -7.99
CA VAL A 414 13.80 16.89 -7.86
C VAL A 414 14.56 16.40 -9.09
N ILE A 415 15.00 17.32 -9.95
CA ILE A 415 15.75 16.99 -11.16
C ILE A 415 17.15 17.58 -11.02
N ASP A 416 18.09 16.73 -10.59
CA ASP A 416 19.48 17.11 -10.39
C ASP A 416 20.30 17.00 -11.70
N GLU A 417 19.85 16.19 -12.67
CA GLU A 417 20.53 16.02 -13.97
C GLU A 417 20.48 17.29 -14.84
N LYS A 418 21.63 17.67 -15.38
CA LYS A 418 21.78 18.88 -16.20
C LYS A 418 21.22 18.70 -17.61
N ARG A 419 20.44 19.67 -18.08
CA ARG A 419 20.20 19.86 -19.53
C ARG A 419 21.47 20.48 -20.13
N ARG A 420 22.31 19.71 -20.83
CA ARG A 420 23.32 20.32 -21.71
C ARG A 420 22.67 20.60 -23.07
N ASP A 421 22.81 21.85 -23.53
CA ASP A 421 22.51 22.28 -24.90
C ASP A 421 23.45 21.57 -25.87
N SER A 422 23.08 20.38 -26.35
CA SER A 422 23.61 19.79 -27.60
C SER A 422 22.90 18.47 -27.91
N GLY A 423 21.80 18.54 -28.67
CA GLY A 423 21.30 17.50 -29.58
C GLY A 423 20.88 16.11 -29.03
N ALA A 424 21.18 15.74 -27.79
CA ALA A 424 20.84 14.45 -27.21
C ALA A 424 19.47 14.50 -26.52
N ARG A 425 18.60 13.51 -26.78
CA ARG A 425 17.19 13.45 -26.32
C ARG A 425 17.09 13.80 -24.82
N SER A 426 16.47 14.94 -24.55
CA SER A 426 16.30 15.54 -23.23
C SER A 426 15.58 14.63 -22.22
N ILE A 427 15.80 14.86 -20.92
CA ILE A 427 15.00 14.29 -19.81
C ILE A 427 13.52 14.48 -20.12
N GLY A 428 12.75 13.39 -20.14
CA GLY A 428 11.33 13.41 -20.47
C GLY A 428 10.47 13.35 -19.21
N PHE A 429 10.00 14.49 -18.71
CA PHE A 429 9.08 14.53 -17.57
C PHE A 429 7.70 15.06 -18.00
N LYS A 430 6.63 14.33 -17.66
CA LYS A 430 5.23 14.78 -17.85
C LYS A 430 4.45 14.57 -16.55
N SER A 431 3.88 15.63 -16.00
CA SER A 431 2.95 15.57 -14.86
C SER A 431 1.58 16.09 -15.27
N LYS A 432 0.51 15.36 -14.94
CA LYS A 432 -0.87 15.76 -15.18
C LYS A 432 -1.69 15.58 -13.91
N ARG A 433 -2.51 16.57 -13.58
CA ARG A 433 -3.50 16.52 -12.49
C ARG A 433 -4.90 16.75 -13.05
N ARG A 434 -5.87 15.99 -12.57
CA ARG A 434 -7.30 16.19 -12.88
C ARG A 434 -8.10 15.97 -11.61
N ALA A 435 -9.05 16.85 -11.34
CA ALA A 435 -10.03 16.62 -10.28
C ALA A 435 -11.44 16.79 -10.84
N ALA A 436 -12.32 15.91 -10.41
CA ALA A 436 -13.73 15.89 -10.72
C ALA A 436 -14.52 15.92 -9.41
N VAL A 437 -15.57 16.73 -9.36
CA VAL A 437 -16.51 16.82 -8.25
C VAL A 437 -17.87 16.35 -8.77
N LEU A 438 -18.50 15.43 -8.05
CA LEU A 438 -19.90 15.08 -8.24
C LEU A 438 -20.71 15.90 -7.23
N LEU A 439 -21.47 16.90 -7.69
CA LEU A 439 -22.36 17.65 -6.82
C LEU A 439 -23.72 16.94 -6.70
N ASP A 440 -24.37 17.10 -5.55
CA ASP A 440 -25.74 16.63 -5.31
C ASP A 440 -26.76 17.23 -6.30
N GLU A 441 -26.53 18.46 -6.74
CA GLU A 441 -27.40 19.16 -7.69
C GLU A 441 -26.91 19.05 -9.15
N SER A 442 -27.83 18.65 -10.04
CA SER A 442 -27.59 18.60 -11.48
C SER A 442 -27.69 19.97 -12.16
N ARG A 443 -26.94 20.17 -13.27
CA ARG A 443 -27.15 21.35 -14.12
C ARG A 443 -28.60 21.43 -14.61
N SER A 444 -29.18 22.63 -14.59
CA SER A 444 -30.32 22.94 -15.44
C SER A 444 -29.89 22.86 -16.91
N VAL A 445 -30.26 21.80 -17.61
CA VAL A 445 -30.10 21.73 -19.07
C VAL A 445 -31.22 22.58 -19.68
N ARG A 446 -30.89 23.60 -20.48
CA ARG A 446 -31.90 24.23 -21.34
C ARG A 446 -32.35 23.18 -22.36
N GLY A 447 -33.58 22.69 -22.19
CA GLY A 447 -34.14 21.58 -22.98
C GLY A 447 -34.18 20.30 -22.16
N GLY A 448 -35.37 19.95 -21.66
CA GLY A 448 -35.60 18.84 -20.73
C GLY A 448 -35.31 17.46 -21.30
N GLY A 449 -34.06 17.03 -21.21
CA GLY A 449 -33.59 15.67 -21.44
C GLY A 449 -32.89 15.09 -20.22
N VAL A 450 -32.80 13.75 -20.19
CA VAL A 450 -32.23 12.90 -19.12
C VAL A 450 -30.94 13.48 -18.52
N VAL A 451 -30.93 13.62 -17.19
CA VAL A 451 -29.77 14.09 -16.42
C VAL A 451 -28.87 12.89 -16.11
N SER A 452 -27.86 12.65 -16.93
CA SER A 452 -26.76 11.71 -16.61
C SER A 452 -25.85 12.32 -15.54
N ASP A 453 -25.20 11.51 -14.69
CA ASP A 453 -24.14 11.98 -13.77
C ASP A 453 -22.98 12.68 -14.48
N ARG A 454 -22.77 12.43 -15.79
CA ARG A 454 -21.87 13.24 -16.62
C ARG A 454 -22.22 14.74 -16.61
N VAL A 455 -23.48 15.09 -16.33
CA VAL A 455 -23.99 16.45 -16.20
C VAL A 455 -23.75 17.03 -14.79
N ARG A 456 -23.58 16.16 -13.77
CA ARG A 456 -23.23 16.49 -12.37
C ARG A 456 -21.73 16.51 -12.10
N ILE A 457 -20.91 15.88 -12.97
CA ILE A 457 -19.45 15.90 -12.84
C ILE A 457 -18.92 17.28 -13.26
N TYR A 458 -18.44 18.05 -12.29
CA TYR A 458 -17.70 19.29 -12.50
C TYR A 458 -16.22 18.99 -12.56
N ARG A 459 -15.55 19.36 -13.66
CA ARG A 459 -14.09 19.45 -13.61
C ARG A 459 -13.73 20.67 -12.76
N ALA A 460 -12.86 20.44 -11.77
CA ALA A 460 -12.33 21.48 -10.90
C ALA A 460 -11.53 22.58 -11.63
N ASP A 461 -11.25 22.40 -12.93
CA ASP A 461 -10.48 23.34 -13.76
C ASP A 461 -11.32 24.39 -14.51
N ARG A 462 -12.65 24.43 -14.31
CA ARG A 462 -13.55 25.40 -14.98
C ARG A 462 -14.07 26.45 -14.00
N GLN A 463 -14.09 27.72 -14.46
CA GLN A 463 -14.47 28.99 -13.81
C GLN A 463 -15.80 29.08 -13.01
N ARG A 464 -16.49 27.97 -12.70
CA ARG A 464 -17.79 27.93 -11.99
C ARG A 464 -17.89 26.85 -10.91
N THR A 465 -16.77 26.33 -10.43
CA THR A 465 -16.72 25.52 -9.21
C THR A 465 -16.59 26.47 -8.01
N SER A 466 -17.32 26.18 -6.92
CA SER A 466 -17.43 27.03 -5.72
C SER A 466 -16.08 27.39 -5.09
N ASP A 467 -16.10 28.45 -4.27
CA ASP A 467 -14.97 29.13 -3.64
C ASP A 467 -14.09 28.23 -2.74
N GLY A 468 -13.27 27.37 -3.34
CA GLY A 468 -12.33 26.55 -2.57
C GLY A 468 -11.21 25.86 -3.36
N ILE A 469 -11.18 25.99 -4.69
CA ILE A 469 -10.10 25.46 -5.53
C ILE A 469 -8.99 26.50 -5.65
N ARG A 470 -7.90 26.30 -4.89
CA ARG A 470 -6.72 27.17 -4.95
C ARG A 470 -5.63 26.54 -5.81
N HIS A 471 -5.36 27.18 -6.95
CA HIS A 471 -4.18 26.89 -7.78
C HIS A 471 -3.01 27.79 -7.37
N GLY A 472 -2.05 27.25 -6.61
CA GLY A 472 -0.68 27.76 -6.66
C GLY A 472 0.08 27.01 -7.75
N THR A 473 1.04 27.64 -8.42
CA THR A 473 2.16 26.95 -9.11
C THR A 473 3.39 27.80 -8.88
N GLU A 474 4.35 27.29 -8.11
CA GLU A 474 5.66 27.95 -7.99
C GLU A 474 6.48 27.71 -9.27
N ARG A 475 7.21 28.75 -9.71
CA ARG A 475 8.14 28.71 -10.84
C ARG A 475 9.39 27.90 -10.44
N PHE A 476 10.10 27.36 -11.43
CA PHE A 476 11.39 26.72 -11.21
C PHE A 476 12.36 27.69 -10.54
N THR A 477 12.95 27.28 -9.42
CA THR A 477 14.12 27.94 -8.87
C THR A 477 15.35 27.14 -9.30
N SER A 478 16.22 27.79 -10.07
CA SER A 478 17.54 27.26 -10.41
C SER A 478 18.52 27.66 -9.31
N ASP A 479 19.30 26.71 -8.80
CA ASP A 479 20.47 27.07 -8.00
C ASP A 479 21.62 27.56 -8.90
N GLU A 480 22.65 28.15 -8.29
CA GLU A 480 23.85 28.68 -8.97
C GLU A 480 24.60 27.62 -9.81
N HIS A 481 24.26 26.33 -9.65
CA HIS A 481 24.88 25.21 -10.34
C HIS A 481 24.00 24.64 -11.48
N GLY A 482 22.87 25.29 -11.79
CA GLY A 482 21.94 24.90 -12.84
C GLY A 482 21.03 23.72 -12.49
N ARG A 483 20.93 23.33 -11.20
CA ARG A 483 20.01 22.28 -10.75
C ARG A 483 18.60 22.84 -10.64
N GLN A 484 17.61 22.08 -11.10
CA GLN A 484 16.20 22.49 -11.04
C GLN A 484 15.52 21.82 -9.85
N ARG A 485 15.22 22.61 -8.82
CA ARG A 485 14.31 22.18 -7.76
C ARG A 485 12.93 22.70 -8.07
N ARG A 486 11.94 21.80 -8.05
CA ARG A 486 10.53 22.17 -8.28
C ARG A 486 9.67 21.65 -7.14
N LEU A 487 9.28 22.55 -6.23
CA LEU A 487 8.02 22.39 -5.53
C LEU A 487 6.91 22.61 -6.55
N ILE A 488 6.21 21.56 -6.97
CA ILE A 488 4.95 21.79 -7.69
C ILE A 488 3.87 21.94 -6.64
N SER A 489 3.77 23.16 -6.10
CA SER A 489 2.62 23.74 -5.39
C SER A 489 1.57 22.81 -4.77
N LYS A 490 1.24 23.10 -3.52
CA LYS A 490 0.03 22.56 -2.87
C LYS A 490 -1.19 22.94 -3.72
N THR A 491 -1.87 21.96 -4.28
CA THR A 491 -3.20 22.16 -4.85
C THR A 491 -4.18 21.59 -3.86
N TYR A 492 -5.00 22.48 -3.31
CA TYR A 492 -6.07 22.13 -2.40
C TYR A 492 -7.37 22.08 -3.21
N TYR A 493 -8.05 20.94 -3.16
CA TYR A 493 -9.43 20.83 -3.63
C TYR A 493 -10.29 20.66 -2.38
N CYS A 494 -10.88 21.76 -1.95
CA CYS A 494 -11.85 21.80 -0.87
C CYS A 494 -13.08 22.51 -1.44
N LEU A 495 -14.27 21.95 -1.25
CA LEU A 495 -15.52 22.70 -1.42
C LEU A 495 -15.78 23.27 -0.03
N ARG A 496 -15.81 24.60 0.10
CA ARG A 496 -16.34 25.25 1.31
C ARG A 496 -17.77 25.68 1.05
#